data_AF-A0A8J6XR52-F1
#
_entry.id   AF-A0A8J6XR52-F1
#
_cell.length_a   1.000
_cell.length_b   1.000
_cell.length_c   1.000
_cell.angle_alpha   90.00
_cell.angle_beta   90.00
_cell.angle_gamma   90.00
#
_symmetry.space_group_name_H-M   'P 1'
#
loop_
_entity.id
_entity.type
_entity.pdbx_description
1 polymer ?
#
loop_
_entity_poly.entity_id
_entity_poly.type
_entity_poly.pdbx_seq_one_letter_code
_entity_poly.pdbx_strand_id
1 'polypeptide(L)'
;MAAARAVVAPLLEVLQRRRSAAGLVTFSDLLRRAERLLADSPGVRREVVAGIDHLLVDEFQDTDDVQCGLVEWLALTGKPAARPSLFIVGDPKQSIYAWRSADLAAYDAFVVRVVDAGGVTVDLVRNFRSVTPILDEVERLVAPVMREEKGIQPRFQRLEATGDRREVPGIDHPEWMTVEHWVTWPRGEEGVGPEKGSSSRTTSALEAGALAADIRRLHDQGVIEEWSDVAVLLRVTTAQEELLKAFREVGIPYEVARERDYYRQRWRGCRARIHRLLMRSTSASRRHGSRRPQGFSGATHSQTGRPPFRPRSKSSPSCGAHCARTHPTCSSKRSEPCGWPRSPRPSVISVVFGGRGSSASWTISRARW
;
A
#
# COMPACT_ATOMS: atom_id res chain seq x y z
N MET A 1 5.23 -29.94 -12.03
CA MET A 1 6.23 -28.84 -11.85
C MET A 1 7.35 -28.87 -12.90
N ALA A 2 8.07 -29.98 -13.11
CA ALA A 2 9.21 -30.04 -14.04
C ALA A 2 8.86 -29.72 -15.52
N ALA A 3 7.77 -30.28 -16.05
CA ALA A 3 7.34 -30.03 -17.43
C ALA A 3 6.94 -28.56 -17.68
N ALA A 4 6.25 -27.93 -16.72
CA ALA A 4 5.92 -26.50 -16.80
C ALA A 4 7.18 -25.63 -16.77
N ARG A 5 8.17 -25.97 -15.94
CA ARG A 5 9.46 -25.27 -15.89
C ARG A 5 10.24 -25.39 -17.20
N ALA A 6 10.23 -26.57 -17.82
CA ALA A 6 10.89 -26.82 -19.10
C ALA A 6 10.31 -25.98 -20.25
N VAL A 7 9.01 -25.68 -20.23
CA VAL A 7 8.35 -24.82 -21.23
C VAL A 7 8.50 -23.33 -20.91
N VAL A 8 8.38 -22.96 -19.64
CA VAL A 8 8.38 -21.54 -19.22
C VAL A 8 9.79 -20.95 -19.20
N ALA A 9 10.82 -21.72 -18.83
CA ALA A 9 12.19 -21.19 -18.71
C ALA A 9 12.73 -20.62 -20.04
N PRO A 10 12.64 -21.31 -21.20
CA PRO A 10 13.08 -20.74 -22.47
C PRO A 10 12.31 -19.47 -22.86
N LEU A 11 11.01 -19.42 -22.58
CA LEU A 11 10.18 -18.24 -22.83
C LEU A 11 10.64 -17.05 -21.98
N LEU A 12 10.88 -17.27 -20.68
CA LEU A 12 11.38 -16.23 -19.77
C LEU A 12 12.75 -15.72 -20.21
N GLU A 13 13.65 -16.58 -20.69
CA GLU A 13 14.95 -16.16 -21.22
C GLU A 13 14.83 -15.29 -22.47
N VAL A 14 13.93 -15.64 -23.41
CA VAL A 14 13.65 -14.81 -24.59
C VAL A 14 13.10 -13.45 -24.17
N LEU A 15 12.17 -13.42 -23.21
CA LEU A 15 11.62 -12.17 -22.68
C LEU A 15 12.71 -11.35 -21.97
N GLN A 16 13.55 -11.95 -21.15
CA GLN A 16 14.68 -11.31 -20.47
C GLN A 16 15.63 -10.65 -21.47
N ARG A 17 16.00 -11.37 -22.54
CA ARG A 17 16.87 -10.86 -23.61
C ARG A 17 16.25 -9.67 -24.34
N ARG A 18 14.98 -9.78 -24.74
CA ARG A 18 14.27 -8.69 -25.42
C ARG A 18 14.15 -7.44 -24.55
N ARG A 19 13.78 -7.60 -23.28
CA ARG A 19 13.71 -6.48 -22.32
C ARG A 19 15.06 -5.81 -22.15
N SER A 20 16.13 -6.60 -21.98
CA SER A 20 17.48 -6.08 -21.80
C SER A 20 17.99 -5.34 -23.04
N ALA A 21 17.75 -5.88 -24.24
CA ALA A 21 18.11 -5.21 -25.49
C ALA A 21 17.37 -3.88 -25.70
N ALA A 22 16.17 -3.75 -25.13
CA ALA A 22 15.36 -2.52 -25.15
C ALA A 22 15.65 -1.57 -23.97
N GLY A 23 16.60 -1.90 -23.07
CA GLY A 23 16.88 -1.10 -21.87
C GLY A 23 15.75 -1.09 -20.84
N LEU A 24 14.85 -2.09 -20.86
CA LEU A 24 13.70 -2.17 -19.96
C LEU A 24 14.04 -3.00 -18.71
N VAL A 25 13.69 -2.46 -17.54
CA VAL A 25 13.93 -3.07 -16.23
C VAL A 25 12.63 -3.07 -15.44
N THR A 26 12.26 -4.19 -14.81
CA THR A 26 11.12 -4.25 -13.90
C THR A 26 11.53 -3.94 -12.47
N PHE A 27 10.58 -3.65 -11.59
CA PHE A 27 10.86 -3.45 -10.16
C PHE A 27 11.62 -4.63 -9.53
N SER A 28 11.24 -5.87 -9.84
CA SER A 28 11.97 -7.04 -9.34
C SER A 28 13.36 -7.20 -9.95
N ASP A 29 13.57 -6.76 -11.18
CA ASP A 29 14.90 -6.75 -11.78
C ASP A 29 15.80 -5.71 -11.09
N LEU A 30 15.26 -4.56 -10.64
CA LEU A 30 16.04 -3.57 -9.91
C LEU A 30 16.63 -4.16 -8.62
N LEU A 31 15.81 -4.84 -7.81
CA LEU A 31 16.26 -5.48 -6.57
C LEU A 31 17.32 -6.55 -6.83
N ARG A 32 17.03 -7.50 -7.72
CA ARG A 32 17.96 -8.59 -8.03
C ARG A 32 19.27 -8.12 -8.66
N ARG A 33 19.23 -7.08 -9.50
CA ARG A 33 20.45 -6.51 -10.09
C ARG A 33 21.27 -5.76 -9.06
N ALA A 34 20.62 -5.02 -8.15
CA ALA A 34 21.31 -4.32 -7.06
C ALA A 34 21.99 -5.31 -6.11
N GLU A 35 21.28 -6.36 -5.68
CA GLU A 35 21.84 -7.43 -4.85
C GLU A 35 23.05 -8.09 -5.53
N ARG A 36 22.93 -8.51 -6.80
CA ARG A 36 24.05 -9.09 -7.55
C ARG A 36 25.23 -8.14 -7.71
N LEU A 37 24.97 -6.86 -7.98
CA LEU A 37 26.04 -5.86 -8.10
C LEU A 37 26.81 -5.74 -6.78
N LEU A 38 26.11 -5.71 -5.65
CA LEU A 38 26.73 -5.67 -4.33
C LEU A 38 27.49 -6.97 -4.01
N ALA A 39 26.98 -8.13 -4.44
CA ALA A 39 27.64 -9.42 -4.26
C ALA A 39 28.93 -9.53 -5.10
N ASP A 40 28.81 -9.30 -6.41
CA ASP A 40 29.83 -9.60 -7.43
C ASP A 40 30.92 -8.51 -7.51
N SER A 41 30.63 -7.28 -7.08
CA SER A 41 31.55 -6.14 -7.20
C SER A 41 31.94 -5.56 -5.84
N PRO A 42 32.95 -6.13 -5.15
CA PRO A 42 33.40 -5.63 -3.85
C PRO A 42 33.82 -4.15 -3.84
N GLY A 43 34.34 -3.62 -4.95
CA GLY A 43 34.67 -2.21 -5.08
C GLY A 43 33.44 -1.31 -4.97
N VAL A 44 32.39 -1.63 -5.75
CA VAL A 44 31.10 -0.93 -5.70
C VAL A 44 30.48 -1.04 -4.31
N ARG A 45 30.48 -2.24 -3.72
CA ARG A 45 29.97 -2.44 -2.36
C ARG A 45 30.68 -1.54 -1.34
N ARG A 46 32.01 -1.44 -1.39
CA ARG A 46 32.77 -0.54 -0.49
C ARG A 46 32.42 0.92 -0.71
N GLU A 47 32.27 1.35 -1.95
CA GLU A 47 31.90 2.73 -2.28
C GLU A 47 30.50 3.07 -1.76
N VAL A 48 29.53 2.18 -1.94
CA VAL A 48 28.16 2.35 -1.42
C VAL A 48 28.15 2.36 0.11
N VAL A 49 28.82 1.39 0.73
CA VAL A 49 28.87 1.28 2.20
C VAL A 49 29.62 2.43 2.85
N ALA A 50 30.65 2.99 2.20
CA ALA A 50 31.42 4.11 2.76
C ALA A 50 30.59 5.38 3.02
N GLY A 51 29.43 5.51 2.38
CA GLY A 51 28.49 6.61 2.63
C GLY A 51 27.40 6.31 3.66
N ILE A 52 27.43 5.14 4.31
CA ILE A 52 26.40 4.68 5.24
C ILE A 52 27.06 4.46 6.60
N ASP A 53 26.71 5.28 7.58
CA ASP A 53 27.11 5.07 8.98
C ASP A 53 26.12 4.12 9.69
N HIS A 54 24.83 4.30 9.40
CA HIS A 54 23.73 3.59 10.04
C HIS A 54 22.69 3.18 8.98
N LEU A 55 22.35 1.89 8.94
CA LEU A 55 21.29 1.34 8.11
C LEU A 55 20.07 1.01 8.98
N LEU A 56 18.96 1.70 8.72
CA LEU A 56 17.68 1.50 9.40
C LEU A 56 16.69 0.87 8.43
N VAL A 57 16.06 -0.23 8.83
CA VAL A 57 15.03 -0.91 8.03
C VAL A 57 13.79 -1.10 8.87
N ASP A 58 12.69 -0.48 8.43
CA ASP A 58 11.37 -0.61 9.05
C ASP A 58 10.51 -1.64 8.29
N GLU A 59 9.45 -2.13 8.92
CA GLU A 59 8.53 -3.15 8.37
C GLU A 59 9.25 -4.40 7.84
N PHE A 60 10.28 -4.86 8.57
CA PHE A 60 11.17 -5.92 8.10
C PHE A 60 10.45 -7.27 7.89
N GLN A 61 9.29 -7.50 8.53
CA GLN A 61 8.46 -8.70 8.34
C GLN A 61 7.88 -8.84 6.92
N ASP A 62 7.89 -7.78 6.12
CA ASP A 62 7.36 -7.77 4.75
C ASP A 62 8.47 -7.91 3.70
N THR A 63 9.68 -8.28 4.11
CA THR A 63 10.83 -8.47 3.22
C THR A 63 10.90 -9.88 2.64
N ASP A 64 11.44 -9.98 1.42
CA ASP A 64 11.76 -11.24 0.76
C ASP A 64 13.25 -11.60 0.87
N ASP A 65 13.61 -12.81 0.41
CA ASP A 65 15.01 -13.30 0.40
C ASP A 65 15.99 -12.34 -0.29
N VAL A 66 15.57 -11.71 -1.40
CA VAL A 66 16.44 -10.80 -2.18
C VAL A 66 16.69 -9.51 -1.41
N GLN A 67 15.65 -8.98 -0.74
CA GLN A 67 15.78 -7.81 0.11
C GLN A 67 16.63 -8.12 1.35
N CYS A 68 16.44 -9.28 1.98
CA CYS A 68 17.31 -9.75 3.06
C CYS A 68 18.78 -9.83 2.60
N GLY A 69 19.03 -10.42 1.43
CA GLY A 69 20.37 -10.49 0.83
C GLY A 69 20.98 -9.10 0.60
N LEU A 70 20.20 -8.14 0.12
CA LEU A 70 20.65 -6.76 -0.07
C LEU A 70 21.08 -6.10 1.26
N VAL A 71 20.28 -6.25 2.32
CA VAL A 71 20.64 -5.74 3.66
C VAL A 71 21.89 -6.43 4.20
N GLU A 72 22.03 -7.74 3.97
CA GLU A 72 23.21 -8.51 4.37
C GLU A 72 24.49 -8.01 3.70
N TRP A 73 24.44 -7.74 2.40
CA TRP A 73 25.59 -7.19 1.68
C TRP A 73 25.96 -5.78 2.14
N LEU A 74 24.98 -4.97 2.55
CA LEU A 74 25.22 -3.60 2.99
C LEU A 74 25.74 -3.52 4.43
N ALA A 75 25.24 -4.36 5.34
CA ALA A 75 25.48 -4.17 6.78
C ALA A 75 26.14 -5.35 7.50
N LEU A 76 26.10 -6.57 6.95
CA LEU A 76 26.64 -7.77 7.61
C LEU A 76 27.88 -8.34 6.92
N THR A 77 28.30 -7.78 5.79
CA THR A 77 29.46 -8.25 5.03
C THR A 77 30.69 -7.36 5.24
N GLY A 78 31.89 -7.95 5.32
CA GLY A 78 33.16 -7.22 5.42
C GLY A 78 33.77 -7.26 6.82
N LYS A 79 34.72 -6.38 7.14
CA LYS A 79 35.32 -6.32 8.49
C LYS A 79 34.34 -5.62 9.45
N PRO A 80 34.09 -6.12 10.67
CA PRO A 80 33.14 -5.49 11.61
C PRO A 80 33.35 -3.98 11.80
N ALA A 81 34.59 -3.53 11.92
CA ALA A 81 34.93 -2.11 12.08
C ALA A 81 34.65 -1.22 10.85
N ALA A 82 34.33 -1.81 9.69
CA ALA A 82 34.06 -1.13 8.43
C ALA A 82 32.62 -1.35 7.95
N ARG A 83 31.76 -1.94 8.79
CA ARG A 83 30.33 -2.13 8.50
C ARG A 83 29.54 -0.98 9.11
N PRO A 84 28.44 -0.55 8.48
CA PRO A 84 27.48 0.33 9.13
C PRO A 84 26.81 -0.39 10.29
N SER A 85 26.31 0.35 11.27
CA SER A 85 25.42 -0.27 12.26
C SER A 85 24.08 -0.61 11.60
N LEU A 86 23.49 -1.74 11.98
CA LEU A 86 22.19 -2.17 11.49
C LEU A 86 21.13 -2.03 12.58
N PHE A 87 19.99 -1.42 12.26
CA PHE A 87 18.81 -1.39 13.10
C PHE A 87 17.60 -1.82 12.29
N ILE A 88 16.99 -2.95 12.66
CA ILE A 88 15.80 -3.48 12.00
C ILE A 88 14.61 -3.41 12.96
N VAL A 89 13.45 -3.03 12.44
CA VAL A 89 12.17 -3.03 13.15
C VAL A 89 11.18 -3.83 12.32
N GLY A 90 10.41 -4.68 12.99
CA GLY A 90 9.32 -5.39 12.36
C GLY A 90 8.49 -6.17 13.36
N ASP A 91 7.26 -6.51 12.96
CA ASP A 91 6.36 -7.35 13.73
C ASP A 91 5.92 -8.54 12.87
N PRO A 92 6.46 -9.75 13.09
CA PRO A 92 6.02 -10.98 12.44
C PRO A 92 4.50 -11.17 12.39
N LYS A 93 3.77 -10.72 13.43
CA LYS A 93 2.30 -10.85 13.52
C LYS A 93 1.56 -10.02 12.47
N GLN A 94 2.24 -9.03 11.88
CA GLN A 94 1.68 -8.09 10.90
C GLN A 94 2.11 -8.41 9.46
N SER A 95 2.79 -9.53 9.21
CA SER A 95 3.16 -9.93 7.85
C SER A 95 1.89 -10.32 7.06
N ILE A 96 1.42 -9.40 6.21
CA ILE A 96 0.22 -9.57 5.37
C ILE A 96 0.54 -9.59 3.87
N TYR A 97 1.82 -9.51 3.51
CA TYR A 97 2.31 -9.45 2.14
C TYR A 97 2.88 -10.77 1.60
N ALA A 98 2.55 -11.92 2.20
CA ALA A 98 2.98 -13.24 1.71
C ALA A 98 2.65 -13.48 0.21
N TRP A 99 1.55 -12.92 -0.30
CA TRP A 99 1.18 -12.96 -1.72
C TRP A 99 2.15 -12.19 -2.65
N ARG A 100 3.02 -11.35 -2.08
CA ARG A 100 4.13 -10.66 -2.76
C ARG A 100 5.50 -11.27 -2.46
N SER A 101 5.55 -12.50 -1.95
CA SER A 101 6.78 -13.21 -1.60
C SER A 101 7.48 -12.70 -0.33
N ALA A 102 6.80 -11.94 0.54
CA ALA A 102 7.28 -11.77 1.91
C ALA A 102 7.42 -13.16 2.55
N ASP A 103 8.57 -13.43 3.15
CA ASP A 103 8.93 -14.76 3.64
C ASP A 103 9.36 -14.66 5.11
N LEU A 104 8.50 -15.17 5.99
CA LEU A 104 8.77 -15.14 7.42
C LEU A 104 9.93 -16.08 7.80
N ALA A 105 10.17 -17.16 7.05
CA ALA A 105 11.34 -18.00 7.25
C ALA A 105 12.63 -17.24 6.88
N ALA A 106 12.60 -16.40 5.84
CA ALA A 106 13.72 -15.52 5.48
C ALA A 106 13.99 -14.48 6.58
N TYR A 107 12.93 -13.86 7.11
CA TYR A 107 12.99 -12.97 8.26
C TYR A 107 13.65 -13.65 9.47
N ASP A 108 13.13 -14.81 9.89
CA ASP A 108 13.64 -15.56 11.04
C ASP A 108 15.12 -15.92 10.84
N ALA A 109 15.49 -16.40 9.66
CA ALA A 109 16.86 -16.72 9.31
C ALA A 109 17.77 -15.48 9.32
N PHE A 110 17.26 -14.31 8.91
CA PHE A 110 18.02 -13.07 8.92
C PHE A 110 18.26 -12.56 10.34
N VAL A 111 17.24 -12.63 11.22
CA VAL A 111 17.40 -12.28 12.65
C VAL A 111 18.50 -13.11 13.30
N VAL A 112 18.56 -14.43 13.01
CA VAL A 112 19.65 -15.29 13.48
C VAL A 112 21.02 -14.78 13.00
N ARG A 113 21.15 -14.42 11.72
CA ARG A 113 22.42 -13.87 11.17
C ARG A 113 22.84 -12.56 11.83
N VAL A 114 21.88 -11.69 12.19
CA VAL A 114 22.15 -10.45 12.90
C VAL A 114 22.68 -10.72 14.31
N VAL A 115 22.06 -11.66 15.04
CA VAL A 115 22.51 -12.07 16.38
C VAL A 115 23.89 -12.71 16.33
N ASP A 116 24.14 -13.60 15.36
CA ASP A 116 25.45 -14.23 15.16
C ASP A 116 26.55 -13.20 14.83
N ALA A 117 26.18 -12.07 14.23
CA ALA A 117 27.07 -10.93 13.98
C ALA A 117 27.28 -10.01 15.20
N GLY A 118 26.71 -10.36 16.37
CA GLY A 118 26.80 -9.59 17.62
C GLY A 118 25.63 -8.63 17.87
N GLY A 119 24.55 -8.74 17.10
CA GLY A 119 23.32 -7.99 17.32
C GLY A 119 22.53 -8.48 18.53
N VAL A 120 21.56 -7.68 18.96
CA VAL A 120 20.67 -7.98 20.08
C VAL A 120 19.22 -7.78 19.64
N THR A 121 18.35 -8.72 20.01
CA THR A 121 16.90 -8.61 19.80
C THR A 121 16.26 -7.96 21.02
N VAL A 122 15.36 -7.00 20.79
CA VAL A 122 14.63 -6.29 21.85
C VAL A 122 13.14 -6.35 21.56
N ASP A 123 12.36 -6.85 22.52
CA ASP A 123 10.91 -6.93 22.42
C ASP A 123 10.26 -5.65 22.95
N LEU A 124 9.32 -5.09 22.17
CA LEU A 124 8.52 -3.93 22.56
C LEU A 124 7.09 -4.36 22.87
N VAL A 125 6.79 -4.55 24.16
CA VAL A 125 5.47 -5.03 24.62
C VAL A 125 4.48 -3.89 24.87
N ARG A 126 4.99 -2.68 25.17
CA ARG A 126 4.14 -1.53 25.49
C ARG A 126 3.53 -0.91 24.23
N ASN A 127 2.21 -0.83 24.20
CA ASN A 127 1.43 -0.18 23.16
C ASN A 127 1.06 1.25 23.59
N PHE A 128 1.44 2.22 22.77
CA PHE A 128 1.12 3.64 22.98
C PHE A 128 0.00 4.14 22.06
N ARG A 129 -0.59 3.26 21.24
CA ARG A 129 -1.58 3.61 20.21
C ARG A 129 -3.01 3.42 20.71
N SER A 130 -3.29 2.24 21.25
CA SER A 130 -4.62 1.75 21.56
C SER A 130 -4.86 1.66 23.06
N VAL A 131 -6.14 1.59 23.41
CA VAL A 131 -6.63 1.46 24.79
C VAL A 131 -6.87 -0.01 25.14
N THR A 132 -6.88 -0.34 26.43
CA THR A 132 -7.01 -1.71 26.93
C THR A 132 -8.21 -2.47 26.32
N PRO A 133 -9.44 -1.91 26.23
CA PRO A 133 -10.56 -2.61 25.62
C PRO A 133 -10.34 -3.08 24.17
N ILE A 134 -9.58 -2.30 23.37
CA ILE A 134 -9.26 -2.68 21.98
C ILE A 134 -8.25 -3.84 21.98
N LEU A 135 -7.23 -3.78 22.84
CA LEU A 135 -6.21 -4.82 22.92
C LEU A 135 -6.78 -6.15 23.43
N ASP A 136 -7.67 -6.08 24.43
CA ASP A 136 -8.38 -7.25 24.95
C ASP A 136 -9.23 -7.91 23.88
N GLU A 137 -9.94 -7.12 23.07
CA GLU A 137 -10.77 -7.66 22.00
C GLU A 137 -9.94 -8.29 20.87
N VAL A 138 -8.80 -7.68 20.51
CA VAL A 138 -7.84 -8.28 19.57
C VAL A 138 -7.33 -9.62 20.10
N GLU A 139 -6.97 -9.70 21.37
CA GLU A 139 -6.54 -10.95 21.97
C GLU A 139 -7.64 -12.01 21.97
N ARG A 140 -8.85 -11.64 22.37
CA ARG A 140 -10.01 -12.53 22.40
C ARG A 140 -10.27 -13.17 21.04
N LEU A 141 -10.13 -12.41 19.95
CA LEU A 141 -10.38 -12.88 18.58
C LEU A 141 -9.17 -13.59 17.96
N VAL A 142 -7.96 -13.08 18.17
CA VAL A 142 -6.76 -13.49 17.42
C VAL A 142 -5.99 -14.59 18.14
N ALA A 143 -5.87 -14.55 19.47
CA ALA A 143 -5.08 -15.54 20.21
C ALA A 143 -5.53 -17.00 19.98
N PRO A 144 -6.84 -17.33 19.90
CA PRO A 144 -7.27 -18.72 19.66
C PRO A 144 -6.92 -19.24 18.25
N VAL A 145 -6.77 -18.35 17.27
CA VAL A 145 -6.54 -18.70 15.86
C VAL A 145 -5.09 -18.55 15.42
N MET A 146 -4.30 -17.70 16.10
CA MET A 146 -2.89 -17.46 15.81
C MET A 146 -2.01 -18.51 16.51
N ARG A 147 -2.00 -19.72 15.95
CA ARG A 147 -1.15 -20.84 16.39
C ARG A 147 0.23 -20.75 15.77
N GLU A 148 1.26 -20.98 16.57
CA GLU A 148 2.64 -20.93 16.11
C GLU A 148 2.93 -22.03 15.09
N GLU A 149 3.48 -21.63 13.94
CA GLU A 149 3.98 -22.50 12.89
C GLU A 149 5.26 -21.88 12.32
N LYS A 150 6.39 -22.58 12.49
CA LYS A 150 7.71 -22.04 12.18
C LYS A 150 7.81 -21.60 10.72
N GLY A 151 8.25 -20.36 10.49
CA GLY A 151 8.39 -19.76 9.16
C GLY A 151 7.08 -19.41 8.46
N ILE A 152 5.93 -19.59 9.12
CA ILE A 152 4.60 -19.34 8.55
C ILE A 152 3.81 -18.38 9.42
N GLN A 153 3.71 -18.66 10.71
CA GLN A 153 2.93 -17.86 11.66
C GLN A 153 3.63 -17.80 13.01
N PRO A 154 3.91 -16.61 13.54
CA PRO A 154 4.50 -16.48 14.87
C PRO A 154 3.47 -16.83 15.95
N ARG A 155 3.95 -17.09 17.17
CA ARG A 155 3.08 -17.14 18.35
C ARG A 155 2.39 -15.79 18.58
N PHE A 156 1.16 -15.83 19.07
CA PHE A 156 0.50 -14.63 19.56
C PHE A 156 1.27 -14.06 20.76
N GLN A 157 1.49 -12.75 20.77
CA GLN A 157 2.09 -12.02 21.88
C GLN A 157 1.18 -10.85 22.23
N ARG A 158 0.65 -10.87 23.47
CA ARG A 158 -0.19 -9.80 24.01
C ARG A 158 0.62 -8.51 24.13
N LEU A 159 -0.01 -7.39 23.79
CA LEU A 159 0.53 -6.05 24.01
C LEU A 159 -0.12 -5.42 25.25
N GLU A 160 0.63 -4.57 25.94
CA GLU A 160 0.19 -3.88 27.14
C GLU A 160 -0.07 -2.40 26.85
N ALA A 161 -1.30 -1.93 27.07
CA ALA A 161 -1.63 -0.52 26.87
C ALA A 161 -0.82 0.36 27.85
N THR A 162 -0.30 1.47 27.35
CA THR A 162 0.40 2.44 28.20
C THR A 162 -0.58 3.41 28.83
N GLY A 163 -0.68 3.35 30.16
CA GLY A 163 -1.51 4.25 30.96
C GLY A 163 -2.99 3.85 30.97
N ASP A 164 -3.70 4.30 32.00
CA ASP A 164 -5.14 4.11 32.14
C ASP A 164 -5.86 5.20 31.35
N ARG A 165 -6.06 4.97 30.05
CA ARG A 165 -6.66 5.96 29.12
C ARG A 165 -8.18 6.10 29.27
N ARG A 166 -8.73 5.99 30.48
CA ARG A 166 -10.19 6.05 30.74
C ARG A 166 -10.85 7.36 30.29
N GLU A 167 -10.06 8.42 30.12
CA GLU A 167 -10.53 9.73 29.66
C GLU A 167 -10.78 9.82 28.15
N VAL A 168 -10.55 8.75 27.38
CA VAL A 168 -10.86 8.74 25.94
C VAL A 168 -12.38 8.70 25.74
N PRO A 169 -12.95 9.64 24.94
CA PRO A 169 -14.36 9.60 24.58
C PRO A 169 -14.74 8.24 23.97
N GLY A 170 -15.73 7.56 24.56
CA GLY A 170 -16.21 6.25 24.09
C GLY A 170 -15.66 5.02 24.82
N ILE A 171 -14.83 5.17 25.87
CA ILE A 171 -14.50 4.04 26.76
C ILE A 171 -15.65 3.74 27.73
N ASP A 172 -16.12 4.75 28.46
CA ASP A 172 -17.21 4.63 29.43
C ASP A 172 -18.45 5.37 28.91
N HIS A 173 -19.13 4.81 27.90
CA HIS A 173 -20.38 5.37 27.39
C HIS A 173 -21.58 4.44 27.69
N PRO A 174 -22.73 4.96 28.16
CA PRO A 174 -23.88 4.11 28.50
C PRO A 174 -24.52 3.43 27.29
N GLU A 175 -24.47 4.07 26.12
CA GLU A 175 -25.18 3.61 24.92
C GLU A 175 -24.34 2.71 24.00
N TRP A 176 -23.01 2.80 24.04
CA TRP A 176 -22.13 2.06 23.13
C TRP A 176 -20.84 1.62 23.80
N MET A 177 -20.22 0.58 23.23
CA MET A 177 -18.96 0.02 23.70
C MET A 177 -17.78 0.60 22.91
N THR A 178 -16.57 0.52 23.48
CA THR A 178 -15.34 0.88 22.76
C THR A 178 -15.14 0.03 21.50
N VAL A 179 -15.55 -1.23 21.54
CA VAL A 179 -15.57 -2.13 20.38
C VAL A 179 -16.96 -2.72 20.22
N GLU A 180 -17.55 -2.58 19.04
CA GLU A 180 -18.87 -3.11 18.71
C GLU A 180 -18.80 -4.12 17.58
N HIS A 181 -19.57 -5.20 17.72
CA HIS A 181 -19.66 -6.26 16.73
C HIS A 181 -21.04 -6.22 16.10
N TRP A 182 -21.06 -5.97 14.79
CA TRP A 182 -22.29 -5.87 14.01
C TRP A 182 -22.43 -7.09 13.13
N VAL A 183 -23.55 -7.79 13.29
CA VAL A 183 -23.85 -9.01 12.52
C VAL A 183 -25.10 -8.76 11.69
N THR A 184 -25.04 -9.14 10.41
CA THR A 184 -26.17 -9.06 9.48
C THR A 184 -26.68 -10.45 9.18
N TRP A 185 -28.00 -10.67 9.24
CA TRP A 185 -28.62 -11.97 8.96
C TRP A 185 -29.94 -11.86 8.18
N PRO A 186 -30.36 -12.93 7.47
CA PRO A 186 -31.64 -12.98 6.80
C PRO A 186 -32.78 -12.97 7.84
N ARG A 187 -33.82 -12.17 7.57
CA ARG A 187 -35.01 -12.08 8.41
C ARG A 187 -35.85 -13.35 8.23
N GLY A 188 -36.24 -13.98 9.34
CA GLY A 188 -37.11 -15.16 9.36
C GLY A 188 -36.40 -16.49 9.59
N GLU A 189 -35.07 -16.51 9.66
CA GLU A 189 -34.29 -17.68 10.07
C GLU A 189 -33.68 -17.40 11.46
N GLU A 190 -34.21 -18.03 12.51
CA GLU A 190 -33.58 -18.00 13.83
C GLU A 190 -32.39 -18.95 13.84
N GLY A 191 -31.19 -18.42 14.08
CA GLY A 191 -30.01 -19.22 14.44
C GLY A 191 -29.10 -19.70 13.31
N VAL A 192 -29.43 -19.46 12.03
CA VAL A 192 -28.51 -19.75 10.92
C VAL A 192 -27.79 -18.46 10.50
N GLY A 193 -26.59 -18.26 11.04
CA GLY A 193 -25.69 -17.22 10.57
C GLY A 193 -25.32 -17.43 9.09
N PRO A 194 -25.00 -16.36 8.35
CA PRO A 194 -24.67 -16.49 6.93
C PRO A 194 -23.48 -17.43 6.71
N GLU A 195 -23.59 -18.34 5.73
CA GLU A 195 -22.49 -19.21 5.32
C GLU A 195 -21.28 -18.41 4.79
N LYS A 196 -20.06 -18.91 5.06
CA LYS A 196 -18.79 -18.31 4.63
C LYS A 196 -18.77 -18.05 3.11
N GLY A 197 -18.30 -16.86 2.71
CA GLY A 197 -17.99 -16.54 1.30
C GLY A 197 -19.14 -15.89 0.52
N SER A 198 -20.21 -15.60 1.22
CA SER A 198 -21.40 -15.06 0.64
C SER A 198 -21.34 -13.51 0.89
N SER A 199 -21.12 -12.62 -0.11
CA SER A 199 -21.40 -11.14 0.00
C SER A 199 -22.41 -10.61 -1.05
N SER A 200 -23.64 -10.23 -0.68
CA SER A 200 -24.70 -9.84 -1.61
C SER A 200 -24.66 -8.32 -1.74
N ARG A 201 -25.02 -7.77 -2.91
CA ARG A 201 -25.17 -6.31 -3.05
C ARG A 201 -26.16 -5.75 -2.02
N THR A 202 -27.21 -6.51 -1.72
CA THR A 202 -28.22 -6.14 -0.72
C THR A 202 -27.64 -6.06 0.69
N THR A 203 -26.84 -7.05 1.11
CA THR A 203 -26.21 -7.06 2.44
C THR A 203 -25.19 -5.93 2.55
N SER A 204 -24.34 -5.75 1.53
CA SER A 204 -23.36 -4.67 1.53
C SER A 204 -24.00 -3.29 1.57
N ALA A 205 -25.14 -3.08 0.90
CA ALA A 205 -25.88 -1.82 0.98
C ALA A 205 -26.48 -1.58 2.37
N LEU A 206 -26.98 -2.61 3.04
CA LEU A 206 -27.51 -2.51 4.40
C LEU A 206 -26.40 -2.22 5.42
N GLU A 207 -25.29 -2.94 5.34
CA GLU A 207 -24.11 -2.70 6.18
C GLU A 207 -23.55 -1.29 5.97
N ALA A 208 -23.42 -0.87 4.71
CA ALA A 208 -22.99 0.49 4.36
C ALA A 208 -23.92 1.56 4.92
N GLY A 209 -25.24 1.40 4.73
CA GLY A 209 -26.23 2.35 5.23
C GLY A 209 -26.23 2.45 6.76
N ALA A 210 -26.15 1.31 7.44
CA ALA A 210 -26.11 1.24 8.89
C ALA A 210 -24.83 1.87 9.47
N LEU A 211 -23.67 1.59 8.85
CA LEU A 211 -22.38 2.19 9.23
C LEU A 211 -22.38 3.71 9.00
N ALA A 212 -22.87 4.16 7.84
CA ALA A 212 -22.94 5.58 7.51
C ALA A 212 -23.85 6.35 8.47
N ALA A 213 -25.02 5.79 8.78
CA ALA A 213 -25.94 6.40 9.75
C ALA A 213 -25.32 6.49 11.16
N ASP A 214 -24.58 5.46 11.59
CA ASP A 214 -23.95 5.46 12.90
C ASP A 214 -22.79 6.44 13.01
N ILE A 215 -21.90 6.49 12.01
CA ILE A 215 -20.82 7.48 11.94
C ILE A 215 -21.40 8.90 11.98
N ARG A 216 -22.47 9.15 11.20
CA ARG A 216 -23.14 10.45 11.19
C ARG A 216 -23.71 10.80 12.56
N ARG A 217 -24.43 9.86 13.19
CA ARG A 217 -25.00 10.03 14.54
C ARG A 217 -23.91 10.37 15.57
N LEU A 218 -22.78 9.65 15.55
CA LEU A 218 -21.66 9.88 16.47
C LEU A 218 -21.00 11.24 16.25
N HIS A 219 -20.89 11.69 15.00
CA HIS A 219 -20.42 13.04 14.69
C HIS A 219 -21.41 14.12 15.14
N ASP A 220 -22.70 13.94 14.89
CA ASP A 220 -23.74 14.89 15.31
C ASP A 220 -23.85 15.00 16.85
N GLN A 221 -23.48 13.94 17.59
CA GLN A 221 -23.37 13.92 19.05
C GLN A 221 -22.05 14.49 19.59
N GLY A 222 -21.11 14.88 18.71
CA GLY A 222 -19.80 15.43 19.09
C GLY A 222 -18.78 14.41 19.59
N VAL A 223 -19.04 13.10 19.39
CA VAL A 223 -18.10 12.03 19.74
C VAL A 223 -16.97 11.96 18.72
N ILE A 224 -17.32 12.12 17.44
CA ILE A 224 -16.39 12.29 16.34
C ILE A 224 -16.30 13.79 16.08
N GLU A 225 -15.22 14.42 16.52
CA GLU A 225 -15.00 15.86 16.31
C GLU A 225 -14.57 16.14 14.86
N GLU A 226 -13.65 15.33 14.34
CA GLU A 226 -13.11 15.48 12.99
C GLU A 226 -13.38 14.22 12.16
N TRP A 227 -13.82 14.38 10.91
CA TRP A 227 -14.02 13.25 9.99
C TRP A 227 -12.74 12.43 9.75
N SER A 228 -11.56 13.05 9.91
CA SER A 228 -10.24 12.41 9.81
C SER A 228 -9.94 11.42 10.94
N ASP A 229 -10.70 11.44 12.04
CA ASP A 229 -10.57 10.47 13.13
C ASP A 229 -11.17 9.10 12.77
N VAL A 230 -11.91 9.02 11.66
CA VAL A 230 -12.61 7.81 11.21
C VAL A 230 -11.91 7.19 10.01
N ALA A 231 -11.60 5.90 10.11
CA ALA A 231 -11.12 5.09 9.00
C ALA A 231 -11.98 3.84 8.85
N VAL A 232 -12.40 3.53 7.60
CA VAL A 232 -13.11 2.28 7.29
C VAL A 232 -12.20 1.35 6.52
N LEU A 233 -11.93 0.19 7.11
CA LEU A 233 -11.05 -0.84 6.54
C LEU A 233 -11.87 -1.94 5.88
N LEU A 234 -11.60 -2.20 4.60
CA LEU A 234 -12.25 -3.26 3.84
C LEU A 234 -11.21 -4.30 3.41
N ARG A 235 -11.51 -5.58 3.59
CA ARG A 235 -10.64 -6.67 3.12
C ARG A 235 -10.53 -6.68 1.59
N VAL A 236 -11.64 -6.43 0.91
CA VAL A 236 -11.76 -6.36 -0.55
C VAL A 236 -12.63 -5.16 -0.95
N THR A 237 -12.35 -4.55 -2.09
CA THR A 237 -13.01 -3.30 -2.52
C THR A 237 -14.42 -3.53 -3.12
N THR A 238 -15.03 -4.69 -2.93
CA THR A 238 -16.35 -5.01 -3.54
C THR A 238 -17.49 -4.24 -2.89
N ALA A 239 -17.43 -4.03 -1.58
CA ALA A 239 -18.42 -3.26 -0.83
C ALA A 239 -18.18 -1.74 -0.89
N GLN A 240 -17.06 -1.31 -1.50
CA GLN A 240 -16.65 0.09 -1.51
C GLN A 240 -17.69 1.00 -2.19
N GLU A 241 -18.27 0.57 -3.31
CA GLU A 241 -19.24 1.39 -4.06
C GLU A 241 -20.50 1.70 -3.24
N GLU A 242 -21.04 0.70 -2.53
CA GLU A 242 -22.20 0.86 -1.65
C GLU A 242 -21.87 1.75 -0.44
N LEU A 243 -20.67 1.59 0.15
CA LEU A 243 -20.21 2.44 1.25
C LEU A 243 -20.11 3.91 0.84
N LEU A 244 -19.47 4.19 -0.31
CA LEU A 244 -19.35 5.56 -0.82
C LEU A 244 -20.71 6.15 -1.19
N LYS A 245 -21.66 5.33 -1.65
CA LYS A 245 -23.03 5.77 -1.89
C LYS A 245 -23.72 6.16 -0.58
N ALA A 246 -23.66 5.30 0.44
CA ALA A 246 -24.23 5.59 1.74
C ALA A 246 -23.65 6.87 2.36
N PHE A 247 -22.33 7.07 2.29
CA PHE A 247 -21.68 8.30 2.76
C PHE A 247 -22.16 9.56 2.04
N ARG A 248 -22.36 9.50 0.71
CA ARG A 248 -22.94 10.63 -0.03
C ARG A 248 -24.37 10.94 0.39
N GLU A 249 -25.17 9.93 0.67
CA GLU A 249 -26.58 10.09 1.06
C GLU A 249 -26.73 10.78 2.41
N VAL A 250 -25.82 10.52 3.36
CA VAL A 250 -25.83 11.15 4.69
C VAL A 250 -24.86 12.35 4.81
N GLY A 251 -24.19 12.74 3.72
CA GLY A 251 -23.31 13.91 3.66
C GLY A 251 -21.98 13.76 4.41
N ILE A 252 -21.44 12.55 4.53
CA ILE A 252 -20.11 12.29 5.12
C ILE A 252 -19.03 12.53 4.05
N PRO A 253 -18.03 13.40 4.28
CA PRO A 253 -16.88 13.54 3.40
C PRO A 253 -15.98 12.30 3.49
N TYR A 254 -15.38 11.90 2.37
CA TYR A 254 -14.50 10.73 2.32
C TYR A 254 -13.31 10.94 1.40
N GLU A 255 -12.22 10.24 1.71
CA GLU A 255 -11.05 10.07 0.85
C GLU A 255 -10.80 8.57 0.63
N VAL A 256 -10.39 8.19 -0.59
CA VAL A 256 -10.14 6.80 -0.96
C VAL A 256 -8.70 6.64 -1.44
N ALA A 257 -7.87 5.97 -0.64
CA ALA A 257 -6.45 5.76 -0.94
C ALA A 257 -6.17 4.94 -2.23
N ARG A 258 -7.11 4.05 -2.62
CA ARG A 258 -7.01 3.23 -3.84
C ARG A 258 -8.33 3.23 -4.60
N GLU A 259 -8.60 4.27 -5.36
CA GLU A 259 -9.65 4.19 -6.37
C GLU A 259 -9.21 3.25 -7.50
N ARG A 260 -9.91 2.12 -7.66
CA ARG A 260 -9.79 1.19 -8.81
C ARG A 260 -9.91 1.90 -10.17
N ASP A 261 -10.49 3.09 -10.18
CA ASP A 261 -10.89 3.82 -11.38
C ASP A 261 -10.19 5.17 -11.58
N TYR A 262 -9.21 5.55 -10.73
CA TYR A 262 -8.52 6.85 -10.86
C TYR A 262 -7.95 7.07 -12.27
N TYR A 263 -7.31 6.05 -12.85
CA TYR A 263 -6.81 6.10 -14.23
C TYR A 263 -7.87 5.84 -15.30
N ARG A 264 -8.97 5.17 -14.96
CA ARG A 264 -9.99 4.74 -15.92
C ARG A 264 -11.01 5.85 -16.20
N GLN A 265 -11.36 6.66 -15.20
CA GLN A 265 -12.32 7.77 -15.33
C GLN A 265 -11.75 8.95 -16.12
N ARG A 266 -10.48 9.34 -15.87
CA ARG A 266 -9.83 10.43 -16.61
C ARG A 266 -9.58 10.06 -18.09
N TRP A 267 -9.27 8.80 -18.39
CA TRP A 267 -9.04 8.35 -19.77
C TRP A 267 -10.33 8.28 -20.60
N ARG A 268 -11.47 7.85 -20.01
CA ARG A 268 -12.76 7.84 -20.72
C ARG A 268 -13.26 9.25 -21.01
N GLY A 269 -13.14 10.17 -20.05
CA GLY A 269 -13.51 11.58 -20.22
C GLY A 269 -12.68 12.29 -21.29
N CYS A 270 -11.35 12.15 -21.25
CA CYS A 270 -10.47 12.74 -22.25
C CYS A 270 -10.63 12.09 -23.64
N ARG A 271 -10.75 10.77 -23.75
CA ARG A 271 -10.94 10.09 -25.04
C ARG A 271 -12.29 10.44 -25.68
N ALA A 272 -13.39 10.47 -24.93
CA ALA A 272 -14.69 10.85 -25.48
C ALA A 272 -14.70 12.30 -25.98
N ARG A 273 -13.99 13.21 -25.29
CA ARG A 273 -13.91 14.63 -25.64
C ARG A 273 -12.97 14.89 -26.83
N ILE A 274 -11.78 14.24 -26.85
CA ILE A 274 -10.83 14.30 -27.97
C ILE A 274 -11.41 13.62 -29.22
N HIS A 275 -12.10 12.49 -29.08
CA HIS A 275 -12.75 11.82 -30.21
C HIS A 275 -13.94 12.64 -30.75
N ARG A 276 -14.72 13.34 -29.90
CA ARG A 276 -15.76 14.28 -30.36
C ARG A 276 -15.18 15.51 -31.07
N LEU A 277 -14.03 15.99 -30.62
CA LEU A 277 -13.32 17.11 -31.25
C LEU A 277 -12.70 16.72 -32.60
N LEU A 278 -12.08 15.54 -32.71
CA LEU A 278 -11.48 15.03 -33.95
C LEU A 278 -12.52 14.57 -34.99
N MET A 279 -13.68 14.07 -34.55
CA MET A 279 -14.77 13.69 -35.47
C MET A 279 -15.61 14.88 -35.97
N ARG A 280 -15.58 16.02 -35.25
CA ARG A 280 -16.20 17.28 -35.72
C ARG A 280 -15.31 18.07 -36.67
N SER A 281 -13.99 17.93 -36.60
CA SER A 281 -13.08 18.63 -37.53
C SER A 281 -12.98 17.96 -38.90
N THR A 282 -13.41 16.70 -39.05
CA THR A 282 -13.29 15.93 -40.30
C THR A 282 -14.56 15.92 -41.16
N SER A 283 -15.68 16.44 -40.65
CA SER A 283 -16.96 16.51 -41.37
C SER A 283 -17.28 17.88 -41.98
N ALA A 284 -16.38 18.87 -41.83
CA ALA A 284 -16.56 20.23 -42.36
C ALA A 284 -15.85 20.53 -43.70
N SER A 285 -15.13 19.58 -44.32
CA SER A 285 -14.38 19.85 -45.57
C SER A 285 -14.73 18.99 -46.79
N ARG A 286 -15.87 18.29 -46.81
CA ARG A 286 -16.33 17.54 -48.00
C ARG A 286 -17.69 18.03 -48.49
N ARG A 287 -17.73 19.28 -48.94
CA ARG A 287 -18.62 19.73 -50.01
C ARG A 287 -17.82 20.65 -50.93
N HIS A 288 -17.21 20.11 -51.98
CA HIS A 288 -16.99 20.79 -53.27
C HIS A 288 -16.47 19.80 -54.33
N GLY A 289 -17.11 19.82 -55.51
CA GLY A 289 -16.66 19.41 -56.87
C GLY A 289 -15.96 18.05 -57.04
N SER A 290 -16.58 17.04 -57.64
CA SER A 290 -16.80 16.81 -59.09
C SER A 290 -15.56 16.36 -59.89
N ARG A 291 -15.75 15.23 -60.61
CA ARG A 291 -15.00 14.67 -61.76
C ARG A 291 -13.91 13.60 -61.49
N ARG A 292 -14.28 12.34 -61.81
CA ARG A 292 -13.47 11.28 -62.45
C ARG A 292 -13.18 11.67 -63.94
N PRO A 293 -12.35 10.97 -64.76
CA PRO A 293 -11.83 9.59 -64.64
C PRO A 293 -10.38 9.29 -65.16
N GLN A 294 -9.96 8.01 -65.01
CA GLN A 294 -8.96 7.21 -65.81
C GLN A 294 -7.47 7.64 -65.74
N GLY A 295 -6.44 6.78 -65.78
CA GLY A 295 -6.29 5.33 -65.93
C GLY A 295 -4.78 4.96 -66.06
N PHE A 296 -4.49 3.66 -66.06
CA PHE A 296 -3.29 2.95 -66.55
C PHE A 296 -2.01 2.72 -65.70
N SER A 297 -1.51 1.49 -65.94
CA SER A 297 -0.48 0.62 -65.36
C SER A 297 1.00 1.02 -65.47
N GLY A 298 1.87 0.34 -64.71
CA GLY A 298 3.14 -0.19 -65.27
C GLY A 298 4.42 -0.10 -64.42
N ALA A 299 4.80 -1.24 -63.82
CA ALA A 299 6.15 -1.84 -63.74
C ALA A 299 7.45 -1.05 -63.39
N THR A 300 8.17 -1.62 -62.39
CA THR A 300 9.61 -1.98 -62.30
C THR A 300 10.76 -0.96 -62.17
N HIS A 301 11.68 -1.34 -61.24
CA HIS A 301 13.13 -1.01 -61.14
C HIS A 301 13.50 0.43 -60.77
N SER A 302 14.62 0.77 -60.13
CA SER A 302 15.65 0.12 -59.32
C SER A 302 16.53 1.26 -58.75
N GLN A 303 17.12 1.04 -57.59
CA GLN A 303 18.43 1.57 -57.13
C GLN A 303 18.73 3.09 -56.97
N THR A 304 19.44 3.33 -55.84
CA THR A 304 20.50 4.32 -55.56
C THR A 304 20.16 5.72 -55.06
N GLY A 305 20.90 6.15 -54.02
CA GLY A 305 21.12 7.57 -53.69
C GLY A 305 20.85 8.00 -52.24
N ARG A 306 21.82 7.83 -51.33
CA ARG A 306 22.14 8.82 -50.28
C ARG A 306 23.15 9.83 -50.88
N PRO A 307 23.44 11.04 -50.34
CA PRO A 307 23.39 11.49 -48.93
C PRO A 307 22.94 12.99 -48.79
N PRO A 308 23.46 13.81 -47.83
CA PRO A 308 23.15 13.90 -46.40
C PRO A 308 22.67 15.32 -45.99
N PHE A 309 22.23 15.58 -44.75
CA PHE A 309 22.57 16.85 -44.08
C PHE A 309 22.35 16.83 -42.54
N ARG A 310 23.15 17.68 -41.89
CA ARG A 310 23.65 17.73 -40.50
C ARG A 310 22.67 18.08 -39.36
N PRO A 311 23.05 17.81 -38.09
CA PRO A 311 22.25 18.05 -36.90
C PRO A 311 22.28 19.52 -36.43
N ARG A 312 21.21 19.99 -35.79
CA ARG A 312 21.23 21.22 -34.99
C ARG A 312 21.17 20.89 -33.51
N SER A 313 22.24 21.25 -32.82
CA SER A 313 22.32 21.46 -31.38
C SER A 313 21.49 22.67 -30.97
N LYS A 314 20.78 22.57 -29.84
CA LYS A 314 20.43 23.72 -29.01
C LYS A 314 20.74 23.38 -27.57
N SER A 315 21.74 24.09 -27.08
CA SER A 315 22.15 24.29 -25.70
C SER A 315 21.04 25.01 -24.92
N SER A 316 20.86 24.58 -23.67
CA SER A 316 20.19 25.35 -22.61
C SER A 316 21.25 25.72 -21.58
N PRO A 317 21.40 27.00 -21.17
CA PRO A 317 22.33 27.35 -20.13
C PRO A 317 21.71 27.17 -18.75
N SER A 318 22.51 26.56 -17.88
CA SER A 318 22.45 26.59 -16.42
C SER A 318 22.53 28.02 -15.89
N CYS A 319 21.72 28.34 -14.89
CA CYS A 319 21.95 29.50 -14.02
C CYS A 319 22.24 28.98 -12.61
N GLY A 320 23.45 29.28 -12.12
CA GLY A 320 23.92 28.94 -10.78
C GLY A 320 23.87 30.14 -9.83
N ALA A 321 23.77 29.80 -8.55
CA ALA A 321 24.44 30.37 -7.38
C ALA A 321 24.51 31.90 -7.19
N HIS A 322 23.93 32.38 -6.09
CA HIS A 322 24.65 33.13 -5.03
C HIS A 322 23.72 33.52 -3.88
N CYS A 323 24.06 33.17 -2.63
CA CYS A 323 24.44 34.18 -1.64
C CYS A 323 24.89 33.50 -0.33
N ALA A 324 26.17 33.66 0.01
CA ALA A 324 26.74 33.43 1.33
C ALA A 324 27.24 34.79 1.84
N ARG A 325 26.88 35.17 3.08
CA ARG A 325 27.61 36.13 3.91
C ARG A 325 27.45 35.78 5.40
N THR A 326 28.59 35.73 6.07
CA THR A 326 28.88 35.73 7.51
C THR A 326 28.54 37.11 8.11
N HIS A 327 28.20 37.34 9.40
CA HIS A 327 28.95 37.17 10.67
C HIS A 327 28.07 37.67 11.88
N PRO A 328 28.52 37.74 13.17
CA PRO A 328 27.87 37.07 14.31
C PRO A 328 27.30 37.97 15.44
N THR A 329 26.83 37.30 16.52
CA THR A 329 26.49 37.74 17.90
C THR A 329 25.09 38.31 18.17
N CYS A 330 24.27 37.55 18.93
CA CYS A 330 23.50 38.10 20.05
C CYS A 330 22.98 36.97 20.96
N SER A 331 23.41 37.01 22.21
CA SER A 331 23.03 36.15 23.31
C SER A 331 21.63 36.47 23.85
N SER A 332 21.02 35.47 24.49
CA SER A 332 19.85 35.52 25.37
C SER A 332 18.48 35.72 24.72
N LYS A 333 17.74 34.60 24.62
CA LYS A 333 16.30 34.55 24.91
C LYS A 333 15.90 33.10 25.15
N ARG A 334 15.18 32.89 26.26
CA ARG A 334 14.60 31.63 26.72
C ARG A 334 13.82 30.98 25.58
N SER A 335 14.15 29.73 25.26
CA SER A 335 13.33 28.88 24.40
C SER A 335 12.36 28.09 25.28
N GLU A 336 11.09 28.40 25.11
CA GLU A 336 9.94 27.56 25.48
C GLU A 336 10.14 26.13 24.93
N PRO A 337 9.67 25.08 25.61
CA PRO A 337 9.80 23.73 25.10
C PRO A 337 8.98 23.59 23.82
N CYS A 338 9.67 23.20 22.74
CA CYS A 338 9.08 22.85 21.46
C CYS A 338 7.89 21.92 21.67
N GLY A 339 6.72 22.37 21.23
CA GLY A 339 5.49 21.59 21.21
C GLY A 339 5.70 20.31 20.41
N TRP A 340 5.61 19.18 21.10
CA TRP A 340 5.49 17.87 20.49
C TRP A 340 4.25 17.84 19.60
N PRO A 341 4.30 17.22 18.41
CA PRO A 341 3.08 17.01 17.62
C PRO A 341 2.06 16.26 18.48
N ARG A 342 0.82 16.78 18.49
CA ARG A 342 -0.32 16.20 19.20
C ARG A 342 -0.35 14.68 18.97
N SER A 343 -0.42 13.93 20.06
CA SER A 343 -0.62 12.48 20.06
C SER A 343 -1.77 12.10 19.12
N PRO A 344 -1.66 11.05 18.30
CA PRO A 344 -2.78 10.58 17.49
C PRO A 344 -3.95 10.26 18.44
N ARG A 345 -5.08 10.92 18.20
CA ARG A 345 -6.33 10.66 18.92
C ARG A 345 -6.83 9.27 18.50
N PRO A 346 -7.37 8.47 19.42
CA PRO A 346 -7.76 7.10 19.13
C PRO A 346 -8.93 7.07 18.15
N SER A 347 -8.78 6.28 17.10
CA SER A 347 -9.78 6.06 16.05
C SER A 347 -10.80 5.03 16.53
N VAL A 348 -12.10 5.32 16.34
CA VAL A 348 -13.17 4.33 16.53
C VAL A 348 -13.09 3.33 15.39
N ILE A 349 -12.80 2.07 15.71
CA ILE A 349 -12.71 0.97 14.74
C ILE A 349 -14.00 0.17 14.83
N SER A 350 -14.89 0.35 13.86
CA SER A 350 -16.05 -0.53 13.67
C SER A 350 -15.67 -1.66 12.70
N VAL A 351 -15.60 -2.90 13.18
CA VAL A 351 -15.32 -4.09 12.36
C VAL A 351 -16.65 -4.70 11.93
N VAL A 352 -16.95 -4.65 10.62
CA VAL A 352 -18.14 -5.27 10.03
C VAL A 352 -17.72 -6.51 9.24
N PHE A 353 -18.27 -7.68 9.57
CA PHE A 353 -18.10 -8.92 8.82
C PHE A 353 -19.33 -9.17 7.94
N GLY A 354 -19.11 -9.29 6.62
CA GLY A 354 -20.18 -9.44 5.63
C GLY A 354 -20.63 -10.88 5.35
N GLY A 355 -21.93 -11.04 5.05
CA GLY A 355 -22.63 -12.30 4.67
C GLY A 355 -23.63 -12.13 3.49
N ARG A 356 -24.17 -13.21 2.89
CA ARG A 356 -25.07 -13.18 1.69
C ARG A 356 -26.02 -14.36 1.72
N GLY A 357 -27.15 -14.10 1.07
CA GLY A 357 -28.23 -15.00 0.75
C GLY A 357 -29.16 -14.25 -0.22
N SER A 358 -29.91 -15.00 -1.01
CA SER A 358 -30.80 -14.50 -2.05
C SER A 358 -32.05 -13.84 -1.45
N SER A 359 -32.40 -12.65 -1.95
CA SER A 359 -33.73 -12.01 -1.96
C SER A 359 -34.66 -12.12 -0.74
N ALA A 360 -34.15 -12.44 0.45
CA ALA A 360 -34.86 -12.32 1.71
C ALA A 360 -34.65 -10.91 2.28
N SER A 361 -35.63 -10.38 3.03
CA SER A 361 -35.41 -9.23 3.90
C SER A 361 -34.28 -9.53 4.89
N TRP A 362 -33.44 -8.56 5.24
CA TRP A 362 -32.29 -8.73 6.15
C TRP A 362 -32.42 -7.80 7.35
N THR A 363 -31.81 -8.15 8.48
CA THR A 363 -31.75 -7.32 9.70
C THR A 363 -30.30 -7.24 10.19
N ILE A 364 -29.92 -6.11 10.80
CA ILE A 364 -28.63 -5.90 11.46
C ILE A 364 -28.86 -5.72 12.96
N SER A 365 -28.01 -6.26 13.81
CA SER A 365 -28.03 -5.91 15.23
C SER A 365 -26.63 -5.85 15.82
N ARG A 366 -26.54 -5.06 16.91
CA ARG A 366 -25.36 -4.96 17.74
C ARG A 366 -25.35 -6.12 18.71
N ALA A 367 -24.29 -6.92 18.68
CA ALA A 367 -24.10 -7.96 19.67
C ALA A 367 -23.30 -7.40 20.86
N ARG A 368 -23.83 -7.57 22.08
CA ARG A 368 -23.09 -7.41 23.33
C ARG A 368 -22.66 -8.81 23.74
N TRP A 369 -21.35 -9.08 23.72
CA TRP A 369 -20.78 -10.37 24.11
C TRP A 369 -20.13 -10.29 25.48
#